data_AF-A0A239HGD1-F1
#
_entry.id   AF-A0A239HGD1-F1
#
_cell.length_a   1.000
_cell.length_b   1.000
_cell.length_c   1.000
_cell.angle_alpha   90.00
_cell.angle_beta   90.00
_cell.angle_gamma   90.00
#
_symmetry.space_group_name_H-M   'P 1'
#
loop_
_entity.id
_entity.type
_entity.pdbx_description
1 polymer ?
#
loop_
_entity_poly.entity_id
_entity_poly.type
_entity_poly.pdbx_seq_one_letter_code
_entity_poly.pdbx_strand_id
1 'polypeptide(L)'
;MSAQPTGPDTATAELQAEYETFTVELQRLRAEMVAKKPTLNRTKAELSVVVAQIFGRLLRTYGNPETVAARARIEEEDLWWLLSGEFPHSRIEGNARIVQIPETLKNLVVSLARLDPDEPWKTAAEAGQHVDRYVRLLEEDRTLSRRREEVRIRRDRVKRLIERTQGEARPYRQETPRQSATSRRPPTQRPSPPSDVQGHEYKPDPLQARTPGEFIDMLAAYRRWAGNPSFREMERNATGQACYSTFSNLLRSKKVPPRLKTVEAFVLALGGDEEDRRRWATAWRRFQALGDERTTPLASGTDELTMIRGGLGERRTG
;
A
#
# COMPACT_ATOMS: atom_id res chain seq x y z
N MET A 1 -1.05 60.74 -8.53
CA MET A 1 -1.81 59.55 -8.13
C MET A 1 -0.82 58.55 -7.57
N SER A 2 -0.65 58.52 -6.24
CA SER A 2 0.28 57.60 -5.58
C SER A 2 -0.40 56.26 -5.38
N ALA A 3 0.11 55.20 -6.00
CA ALA A 3 -0.34 53.84 -5.74
C ALA A 3 0.11 53.46 -4.33
N GLN A 4 -0.86 53.21 -3.42
CA GLN A 4 -0.55 52.66 -2.11
C GLN A 4 0.09 51.27 -2.29
N PRO A 5 1.24 50.99 -1.65
CA PRO A 5 1.81 49.66 -1.70
C PRO A 5 0.85 48.69 -1.02
N THR A 6 0.35 47.71 -1.77
CA THR A 6 -0.31 46.52 -1.22
C THR A 6 0.71 45.81 -0.33
N GLY A 7 0.47 45.83 0.97
CA GLY A 7 1.40 45.27 1.95
C GLY A 7 1.59 43.76 1.79
N PRO A 8 2.76 43.22 2.23
CA PRO A 8 3.04 41.78 2.21
C PRO A 8 2.00 40.91 2.95
N ASP A 9 1.19 41.53 3.80
CA ASP A 9 0.09 40.89 4.52
C ASP A 9 -1.03 40.40 3.59
N THR A 10 -1.31 41.09 2.48
CA THR A 10 -2.40 40.71 1.57
C THR A 10 -2.08 39.42 0.83
N ALA A 11 -0.87 39.29 0.28
CA ALA A 11 -0.45 38.08 -0.44
C ALA A 11 -0.39 36.83 0.47
N THR A 12 0.00 37.03 1.73
CA THR A 12 0.02 35.93 2.71
C THR A 12 -1.39 35.50 3.10
N ALA A 13 -2.32 36.45 3.25
CA ALA A 13 -3.73 36.17 3.51
C ALA A 13 -4.40 35.40 2.36
N GLU A 14 -4.10 35.74 1.10
CA GLU A 14 -4.60 35.02 -0.08
C GLU A 14 -4.13 33.56 -0.11
N LEU A 15 -2.83 33.32 0.10
CA LEU A 15 -2.29 31.95 0.16
C LEU A 15 -2.89 31.14 1.32
N GLN A 16 -3.13 31.78 2.47
CA GLN A 16 -3.76 31.13 3.62
C GLN A 16 -5.21 30.73 3.31
N ALA A 17 -5.99 31.61 2.68
CA ALA A 17 -7.35 31.30 2.24
C ALA A 17 -7.39 30.17 1.19
N GLU A 18 -6.44 30.14 0.26
CA GLU A 18 -6.29 29.05 -0.71
C GLU A 18 -5.97 27.71 -0.02
N TYR A 19 -5.07 27.72 0.96
CA TYR A 19 -4.73 26.52 1.75
C TYR A 19 -5.93 25.96 2.51
N GLU A 20 -6.74 26.83 3.12
CA GLU A 20 -7.97 26.46 3.82
C GLU A 20 -9.00 25.88 2.85
N THR A 21 -9.16 26.49 1.67
CA THR A 21 -10.03 25.98 0.60
C THR A 21 -9.65 24.55 0.21
N PHE A 22 -8.37 24.26 -0.04
CA PHE A 22 -7.93 22.91 -0.35
C PHE A 22 -8.10 21.92 0.82
N THR A 23 -7.99 22.41 2.06
CA THR A 23 -8.20 21.58 3.24
C THR A 23 -9.66 21.13 3.35
N VAL A 24 -10.62 22.04 3.13
CA VAL A 24 -12.04 21.72 3.07
C VAL A 24 -12.35 20.77 1.91
N GLU A 25 -11.77 20.99 0.73
CA GLU A 25 -11.94 20.10 -0.43
C GLU A 25 -11.44 18.67 -0.14
N LEU A 26 -10.28 18.52 0.52
CA LEU A 26 -9.78 17.20 0.92
C LEU A 26 -10.70 16.49 1.91
N GLN A 27 -11.29 17.23 2.86
CA GLN A 27 -12.25 16.66 3.81
C GLN A 27 -13.51 16.20 3.08
N ARG A 28 -14.04 17.01 2.15
CA ARG A 28 -15.18 16.65 1.30
C ARG A 28 -14.91 15.39 0.48
N LEU A 29 -13.77 15.32 -0.22
CA LEU A 29 -13.41 14.15 -1.03
C LEU A 29 -13.25 12.90 -0.17
N ARG A 30 -12.67 13.03 1.03
CA ARG A 30 -12.57 11.91 1.98
C ARG A 30 -13.95 11.42 2.43
N ALA A 31 -14.87 12.34 2.74
CA ALA A 31 -16.23 11.99 3.13
C ALA A 31 -16.97 11.27 1.98
N GLU A 32 -16.81 11.75 0.74
CA GLU A 32 -17.39 11.11 -0.45
C GLU A 32 -16.87 9.70 -0.66
N MET A 33 -15.55 9.48 -0.55
CA MET A 33 -14.96 8.13 -0.62
C MET A 33 -15.52 7.20 0.46
N VAL A 34 -15.64 7.70 1.69
CA VAL A 34 -16.21 6.92 2.81
C VAL A 34 -17.68 6.57 2.54
N ALA A 35 -18.46 7.51 2.00
CA ALA A 35 -19.87 7.30 1.69
C ALA A 35 -20.09 6.28 0.55
N LYS A 36 -19.19 6.21 -0.45
CA LYS A 36 -19.30 5.25 -1.56
C LYS A 36 -18.82 3.83 -1.22
N LYS A 37 -17.94 3.69 -0.24
CA LYS A 37 -17.32 2.41 0.12
C LYS A 37 -18.33 1.28 0.45
N PRO A 38 -19.43 1.52 1.21
CA PRO A 38 -20.45 0.50 1.44
C PRO A 38 -21.11 0.00 0.15
N THR A 39 -21.43 0.90 -0.79
CA THR A 39 -22.06 0.54 -2.08
C THR A 39 -21.13 -0.30 -2.95
N LEU A 40 -19.84 0.06 -3.00
CA LEU A 40 -18.82 -0.72 -3.69
C LEU A 40 -18.69 -2.13 -3.08
N ASN A 41 -18.59 -2.22 -1.75
CA ASN A 41 -18.48 -3.50 -1.04
C ASN A 41 -19.74 -4.38 -1.23
N ARG A 42 -20.93 -3.79 -1.20
CA ARG A 42 -22.18 -4.49 -1.47
C ARG A 42 -22.21 -5.05 -2.88
N THR A 43 -21.89 -4.23 -3.88
CA THR A 43 -21.87 -4.66 -5.28
C THR A 43 -20.84 -5.77 -5.52
N LYS A 44 -19.68 -5.66 -4.86
CA LYS A 44 -18.64 -6.71 -4.84
C LYS A 44 -19.18 -8.03 -4.27
N ALA A 45 -19.90 -7.98 -3.15
CA ALA A 45 -20.50 -9.16 -2.54
C ALA A 45 -21.56 -9.78 -3.44
N GLU A 46 -22.45 -8.96 -4.02
CA GLU A 46 -23.47 -9.41 -4.99
C GLU A 46 -22.82 -10.12 -6.20
N LEU A 47 -21.76 -9.54 -6.78
CA LEU A 47 -21.01 -10.18 -7.87
C LEU A 47 -20.38 -11.51 -7.43
N SER A 48 -19.80 -11.56 -6.23
CA SER A 48 -19.18 -12.79 -5.69
C SER A 48 -20.20 -13.92 -5.52
N VAL A 49 -21.43 -13.59 -5.09
CA VAL A 49 -22.53 -14.55 -4.97
C VAL A 49 -22.93 -15.10 -6.34
N VAL A 50 -23.08 -14.23 -7.36
CA VAL A 50 -23.42 -14.66 -8.72
C VAL A 50 -22.35 -15.59 -9.29
N VAL A 51 -21.07 -15.22 -9.16
CA VAL A 51 -19.93 -16.05 -9.60
C VAL A 51 -19.93 -17.40 -8.89
N ALA A 52 -20.12 -17.43 -7.57
CA ALA A 52 -20.14 -18.67 -6.80
C ALA A 52 -21.31 -19.59 -7.20
N GLN A 53 -22.49 -19.03 -7.48
CA GLN A 53 -23.65 -19.79 -7.94
C GLN A 53 -23.43 -20.41 -9.32
N ILE A 54 -22.88 -19.63 -10.27
CA ILE A 54 -22.48 -20.12 -11.59
C ILE A 54 -21.50 -21.28 -11.42
N PHE A 55 -20.42 -21.05 -10.67
CA PHE A 55 -19.40 -22.06 -10.46
C PHE A 55 -19.94 -23.34 -9.80
N GLY A 56 -20.82 -23.22 -8.82
CA GLY A 56 -21.48 -24.38 -8.18
C GLY A 56 -22.31 -25.22 -9.14
N ARG A 57 -22.98 -24.59 -10.14
CA ARG A 57 -23.65 -25.32 -11.23
C ARG A 57 -22.64 -26.00 -12.13
N LEU A 58 -21.61 -25.28 -12.57
CA LEU A 58 -20.56 -25.81 -13.44
C LEU A 58 -19.83 -27.01 -12.81
N LEU A 59 -19.54 -26.97 -11.50
CA LEU A 59 -18.93 -28.09 -10.79
C LEU A 59 -19.82 -29.34 -10.77
N ARG A 60 -21.14 -29.19 -10.61
CA ARG A 60 -22.07 -30.32 -10.69
C ARG A 60 -22.07 -30.96 -12.08
N THR A 61 -21.87 -30.16 -13.13
CA THR A 61 -21.86 -30.63 -14.52
C THR A 61 -20.51 -31.21 -14.94
N TYR A 62 -19.41 -30.62 -14.50
CA TYR A 62 -18.06 -30.87 -15.03
C TYR A 62 -17.11 -31.51 -14.03
N GLY A 63 -17.53 -31.70 -12.77
CA GLY A 63 -16.83 -32.47 -11.75
C GLY A 63 -15.77 -31.70 -10.98
N ASN A 64 -14.80 -31.08 -11.66
CA ASN A 64 -13.67 -30.41 -10.99
C ASN A 64 -13.37 -29.00 -11.53
N PRO A 65 -12.69 -28.14 -10.72
CA PRO A 65 -12.38 -26.76 -11.09
C PRO A 65 -11.50 -26.63 -12.35
N GLU A 66 -10.50 -27.50 -12.52
CA GLU A 66 -9.57 -27.49 -13.68
C GLU A 66 -10.33 -27.64 -15.00
N THR A 67 -11.32 -28.55 -15.04
CA THR A 67 -12.17 -28.78 -16.20
C THR A 67 -13.04 -27.55 -16.50
N VAL A 68 -13.55 -26.90 -15.45
CA VAL A 68 -14.32 -25.65 -15.59
C VAL A 68 -13.45 -24.55 -16.18
N ALA A 69 -12.24 -24.35 -15.65
CA ALA A 69 -11.29 -23.35 -16.14
C ALA A 69 -10.91 -23.60 -17.61
N ALA A 70 -10.53 -24.84 -17.94
CA ALA A 70 -10.19 -25.25 -19.30
C ALA A 70 -11.34 -25.02 -20.29
N ARG A 71 -12.59 -25.35 -19.91
CA ARG A 71 -13.76 -25.09 -20.76
C ARG A 71 -14.08 -23.60 -20.89
N ALA A 72 -13.87 -22.82 -19.84
CA ALA A 72 -14.08 -21.39 -19.86
C ALA A 72 -12.97 -20.65 -20.62
N ARG A 73 -11.89 -21.35 -20.99
CA ARG A 73 -10.66 -20.80 -21.59
C ARG A 73 -10.06 -19.71 -20.70
N ILE A 74 -10.03 -19.98 -19.41
CA ILE A 74 -9.41 -19.12 -18.40
C ILE A 74 -8.33 -19.92 -17.67
N GLU A 75 -7.31 -19.22 -17.18
CA GLU A 75 -6.28 -19.85 -16.35
C GLU A 75 -6.90 -20.29 -15.02
N GLU A 76 -6.36 -21.37 -14.43
CA GLU A 76 -6.87 -21.88 -13.14
C GLU A 76 -6.72 -20.84 -12.02
N GLU A 77 -5.63 -20.06 -12.03
CA GLU A 77 -5.40 -18.95 -11.10
C GLU A 77 -6.52 -17.90 -11.20
N ASP A 78 -6.99 -17.59 -12.42
CA ASP A 78 -8.04 -16.60 -12.65
C ASP A 78 -9.40 -17.11 -12.12
N LEU A 79 -9.64 -18.42 -12.22
CA LEU A 79 -10.83 -19.03 -11.63
C LEU A 79 -10.80 -18.92 -10.10
N TRP A 80 -9.71 -19.32 -9.46
CA TRP A 80 -9.58 -19.24 -7.99
C TRP A 80 -9.70 -17.81 -7.48
N TRP A 81 -9.14 -16.88 -8.24
CA TRP A 81 -9.24 -15.46 -8.00
C TRP A 81 -10.68 -14.95 -8.04
N LEU A 82 -11.47 -15.32 -9.05
CA LEU A 82 -12.89 -14.97 -9.13
C LEU A 82 -13.67 -15.48 -7.91
N LEU A 83 -13.37 -16.71 -7.48
CA LEU A 83 -14.05 -17.38 -6.37
C LEU A 83 -13.67 -16.81 -5.01
N SER A 84 -12.44 -16.30 -4.86
CA SER A 84 -12.03 -15.60 -3.63
C SER A 84 -12.82 -14.31 -3.39
N GLY A 85 -13.47 -13.77 -4.44
CA GLY A 85 -14.07 -12.44 -4.42
C GLY A 85 -13.01 -11.34 -4.31
N GLU A 86 -11.71 -11.64 -4.30
CA GLU A 86 -10.67 -10.63 -4.41
C GLU A 86 -10.53 -10.22 -5.87
N PHE A 87 -11.34 -9.25 -6.30
CA PHE A 87 -11.14 -8.56 -7.57
C PHE A 87 -10.09 -7.44 -7.35
N PRO A 88 -8.77 -7.66 -7.55
CA PRO A 88 -7.72 -6.67 -7.48
C PRO A 88 -8.04 -5.50 -8.38
N HIS A 89 -7.43 -4.40 -8.00
CA HIS A 89 -7.58 -3.13 -8.68
C HIS A 89 -6.42 -2.90 -9.67
N SER A 90 -5.41 -3.78 -9.66
CA SER A 90 -4.31 -3.89 -10.64
C SER A 90 -3.74 -5.32 -10.63
N ARG A 91 -3.58 -5.98 -11.80
CA ARG A 91 -2.70 -7.16 -11.96
C ARG A 91 -1.43 -6.69 -12.66
N ILE A 92 -0.27 -7.12 -12.16
CA ILE A 92 1.00 -6.96 -12.85
C ILE A 92 1.25 -8.29 -13.55
N GLU A 93 0.95 -8.37 -14.84
CA GLU A 93 1.42 -9.49 -15.65
C GLU A 93 2.88 -9.23 -16.07
N GLY A 94 3.65 -10.31 -16.25
CA GLY A 94 5.06 -10.26 -16.62
C GLY A 94 5.38 -9.21 -17.70
N ASN A 95 6.51 -8.52 -17.54
CA ASN A 95 6.92 -7.32 -18.29
C ASN A 95 6.14 -6.02 -18.01
N ALA A 96 5.60 -5.85 -16.79
CA ALA A 96 5.12 -4.56 -16.26
C ALA A 96 3.93 -3.93 -17.01
N ARG A 97 3.16 -4.71 -17.78
CA ARG A 97 1.89 -4.23 -18.34
C ARG A 97 0.82 -4.27 -17.24
N ILE A 98 0.31 -3.08 -16.89
CA ILE A 98 -0.89 -2.95 -16.07
C ILE A 98 -2.07 -3.34 -16.96
N VAL A 99 -2.57 -4.56 -16.82
CA VAL A 99 -3.79 -4.98 -17.53
C VAL A 99 -4.99 -4.24 -16.95
N GLN A 100 -5.84 -3.71 -17.82
CA GLN A 100 -7.10 -3.08 -17.43
C GLN A 100 -8.08 -4.17 -16.97
N ILE A 101 -8.12 -4.40 -15.66
CA ILE A 101 -8.98 -5.40 -15.00
C ILE A 101 -10.47 -5.33 -15.33
N PRO A 102 -11.09 -4.16 -15.61
CA PRO A 102 -12.52 -4.12 -15.92
C PRO A 102 -12.92 -5.06 -17.06
N GLU A 103 -12.14 -5.05 -18.14
CA GLU A 103 -12.44 -5.86 -19.32
C GLU A 103 -12.12 -7.34 -19.08
N THR A 104 -11.02 -7.62 -18.39
CA THR A 104 -10.65 -8.99 -18.00
C THR A 104 -11.72 -9.61 -17.11
N LEU A 105 -12.17 -8.91 -16.06
CA LEU A 105 -13.20 -9.40 -15.14
C LEU A 105 -14.51 -9.69 -15.89
N LYS A 106 -14.92 -8.80 -16.80
CA LYS A 106 -16.12 -9.00 -17.63
C LYS A 106 -15.99 -10.24 -18.51
N ASN A 107 -14.87 -10.38 -19.21
CA ASN A 107 -14.63 -11.52 -20.09
C ASN A 107 -14.60 -12.83 -19.29
N LEU A 108 -13.93 -12.86 -18.15
CA LEU A 108 -13.86 -14.04 -17.28
C LEU A 108 -15.26 -14.48 -16.79
N VAL A 109 -16.04 -13.54 -16.23
CA VAL A 109 -17.38 -13.83 -15.69
C VAL A 109 -18.35 -14.24 -16.80
N VAL A 110 -18.32 -13.57 -17.96
CA VAL A 110 -19.18 -13.91 -19.11
C VAL A 110 -18.79 -15.27 -19.70
N SER A 111 -17.49 -15.59 -19.79
CA SER A 111 -17.03 -16.89 -20.25
C SER A 111 -17.52 -18.02 -19.35
N LEU A 112 -17.46 -17.86 -18.02
CA LEU A 112 -18.03 -18.82 -17.07
C LEU A 112 -19.55 -18.95 -17.23
N ALA A 113 -20.27 -17.82 -17.30
CA ALA A 113 -21.72 -17.82 -17.39
C ALA A 113 -22.24 -18.47 -18.68
N ARG A 114 -21.49 -18.40 -19.78
CA ARG A 114 -21.85 -19.05 -21.06
C ARG A 114 -21.79 -20.57 -21.00
N LEU A 115 -21.09 -21.16 -20.02
CA LEU A 115 -21.01 -22.60 -19.83
C LEU A 115 -22.16 -23.15 -18.97
N ASP A 116 -23.04 -22.27 -18.46
CA ASP A 116 -24.16 -22.66 -17.63
C ASP A 116 -25.11 -23.57 -18.43
N PRO A 117 -25.38 -24.80 -17.96
CA PRO A 117 -26.20 -25.75 -18.69
C PRO A 117 -27.69 -25.39 -18.73
N ASP A 118 -28.18 -24.58 -17.79
CA ASP A 118 -29.62 -24.33 -17.62
C ASP A 118 -30.08 -23.13 -18.47
N GLU A 119 -29.46 -21.96 -18.27
CA GLU A 119 -29.84 -20.71 -18.92
C GLU A 119 -28.61 -19.82 -19.24
N PRO A 120 -27.74 -20.20 -20.21
CA PRO A 120 -26.43 -19.59 -20.41
C PRO A 120 -26.48 -18.09 -20.77
N TRP A 121 -27.45 -17.69 -21.60
CA TRP A 121 -27.55 -16.30 -22.05
C TRP A 121 -28.12 -15.36 -20.97
N LYS A 122 -29.09 -15.84 -20.19
CA LYS A 122 -29.71 -15.05 -19.11
C LYS A 122 -28.75 -14.88 -17.95
N THR A 123 -28.07 -15.96 -17.56
CA THR A 123 -27.03 -15.94 -16.54
C THR A 123 -25.86 -15.04 -16.96
N ALA A 124 -25.44 -15.11 -18.23
CA ALA A 124 -24.40 -14.22 -18.74
C ALA A 124 -24.82 -12.75 -18.77
N ALA A 125 -26.07 -12.46 -19.12
CA ALA A 125 -26.60 -11.10 -19.09
C ALA A 125 -26.66 -10.52 -17.67
N GLU A 126 -27.18 -11.29 -16.71
CA GLU A 126 -27.25 -10.90 -15.30
C GLU A 126 -25.85 -10.68 -14.71
N ALA A 127 -24.95 -11.65 -14.88
CA ALA A 127 -23.58 -11.53 -14.41
C ALA A 127 -22.85 -10.34 -15.05
N GLY A 128 -23.09 -10.08 -16.34
CA GLY A 128 -22.59 -8.90 -17.04
C GLY A 128 -23.06 -7.58 -16.41
N GLN A 129 -24.34 -7.48 -16.01
CA GLN A 129 -24.87 -6.30 -15.34
C GLN A 129 -24.20 -6.06 -13.97
N HIS A 130 -23.95 -7.12 -13.20
CA HIS A 130 -23.24 -7.03 -11.92
C HIS A 130 -21.79 -6.56 -12.11
N VAL A 131 -21.09 -7.10 -13.11
CA VAL A 131 -19.73 -6.66 -13.45
C VAL A 131 -19.72 -5.19 -13.88
N ASP A 132 -20.60 -4.78 -14.79
CA ASP A 132 -20.67 -3.40 -15.28
C ASP A 132 -20.96 -2.41 -14.13
N ARG A 133 -21.84 -2.78 -13.20
CA ARG A 133 -22.12 -1.97 -11.99
C ARG A 133 -20.88 -1.86 -11.10
N TYR A 134 -20.19 -2.97 -10.86
CA TYR A 134 -18.98 -3.00 -10.03
C TYR A 134 -17.84 -2.18 -10.65
N VAL A 135 -17.60 -2.35 -11.95
CA VAL A 135 -16.59 -1.61 -12.72
C VAL A 135 -16.84 -0.10 -12.65
N ARG A 136 -18.08 0.35 -12.85
CA ARG A 136 -18.43 1.77 -12.76
C ARG A 136 -18.08 2.35 -11.39
N LEU A 137 -18.44 1.66 -10.30
CA LEU A 137 -18.14 2.11 -8.94
C LEU A 137 -16.62 2.14 -8.65
N LEU A 138 -15.86 1.19 -9.20
CA LEU A 138 -14.40 1.20 -9.11
C LEU A 138 -13.78 2.39 -9.85
N GLU A 139 -14.28 2.74 -11.02
CA GLU A 139 -13.82 3.89 -11.79
C GLU A 139 -14.13 5.21 -11.07
N GLU A 140 -15.29 5.31 -10.45
CA GLU A 140 -15.65 6.44 -9.59
C GLU A 140 -14.70 6.57 -8.39
N ASP A 141 -14.39 5.46 -7.69
CA ASP A 141 -13.45 5.47 -6.56
C ASP A 141 -12.03 5.85 -6.99
N ARG A 142 -11.57 5.37 -8.15
CA ARG A 142 -10.28 5.77 -8.75
C ARG A 142 -10.25 7.25 -9.09
N THR A 143 -11.34 7.78 -9.64
CA THR A 143 -11.46 9.20 -9.98
C THR A 143 -11.40 10.07 -8.72
N LEU A 144 -12.10 9.68 -7.65
CA LEU A 144 -12.04 10.37 -6.36
C LEU A 144 -10.63 10.29 -5.74
N SER A 145 -9.99 9.12 -5.81
CA SER A 145 -8.62 8.93 -5.34
C SER A 145 -7.63 9.82 -6.07
N ARG A 146 -7.71 9.92 -7.41
CA ARG A 146 -6.88 10.81 -8.23
C ARG A 146 -7.11 12.27 -7.85
N ARG A 147 -8.37 12.71 -7.80
CA ARG A 147 -8.73 14.09 -7.45
C ARG A 147 -8.22 14.47 -6.06
N ARG A 148 -8.37 13.58 -5.08
CA ARG A 148 -7.84 13.79 -3.72
C ARG A 148 -6.32 13.96 -3.72
N GLU A 149 -5.60 13.15 -4.50
CA GLU A 149 -4.15 13.26 -4.61
C GLU A 149 -3.71 14.57 -5.28
N GLU A 150 -4.42 15.01 -6.33
CA GLU A 150 -4.17 16.31 -6.98
C GLU A 150 -4.37 17.48 -6.02
N VAL A 151 -5.47 17.50 -5.26
CA VAL A 151 -5.74 18.52 -4.25
C VAL A 151 -4.67 18.49 -3.15
N ARG A 152 -4.23 17.30 -2.73
CA ARG A 152 -3.13 17.13 -1.75
C ARG A 152 -1.85 17.77 -2.25
N ILE A 153 -1.45 17.50 -3.49
CA ILE A 153 -0.24 18.06 -4.11
C ILE A 153 -0.32 19.59 -4.19
N ARG A 154 -1.48 20.14 -4.61
CA ARG A 154 -1.70 21.60 -4.67
C ARG A 154 -1.62 22.24 -3.30
N ARG A 155 -2.31 21.69 -2.30
CA ARG A 155 -2.25 22.16 -0.91
C ARG A 155 -0.81 22.14 -0.37
N ASP A 156 -0.07 21.06 -0.60
CA ASP A 156 1.32 20.94 -0.15
C ASP A 156 2.24 21.95 -0.86
N ARG A 157 1.92 22.34 -2.10
CA ARG A 157 2.61 23.43 -2.82
C ARG A 157 2.32 24.79 -2.19
N VAL A 158 1.06 25.12 -1.93
CA VAL A 158 0.67 26.38 -1.26
C VAL A 158 1.29 26.49 0.11
N LYS A 159 1.27 25.40 0.90
CA LYS A 159 1.92 25.35 2.21
C LYS A 159 3.40 25.75 2.15
N ARG A 160 4.14 25.24 1.16
CA ARG A 160 5.56 25.59 0.96
C ARG A 160 5.75 27.06 0.58
N LEU A 161 4.78 27.68 -0.10
CA LEU A 161 4.83 29.11 -0.42
C LEU A 161 4.61 29.95 0.83
N ILE A 162 3.61 29.61 1.66
CA ILE A 162 3.37 30.24 2.96
C ILE A 162 4.62 30.14 3.85
N GLU A 163 5.23 28.95 3.95
CA GLU A 163 6.46 28.74 4.73
C GLU A 163 7.63 29.58 4.20
N ARG A 164 7.69 29.84 2.88
CA ARG A 164 8.74 30.68 2.27
C ARG A 164 8.50 32.15 2.58
N THR A 165 7.28 32.67 2.40
CA THR A 165 6.96 34.07 2.68
C THR A 165 7.11 34.42 4.16
N GLN A 166 6.71 33.51 5.06
CA GLN A 166 6.94 33.67 6.49
C GLN A 166 8.41 33.48 6.90
N GLY A 167 9.14 32.61 6.20
CA GLY A 167 10.56 32.34 6.45
C GLY A 167 11.48 33.48 6.01
N GLU A 168 11.15 34.18 4.92
CA GLU A 168 11.86 35.39 4.46
C GLU A 168 11.69 36.57 5.42
N ALA A 169 10.61 36.58 6.22
CA ALA A 169 10.41 37.54 7.31
C ALA A 169 11.17 37.19 8.59
N ARG A 170 11.88 36.05 8.65
CA ARG A 170 12.87 35.87 9.73
C ARG A 170 13.96 36.90 9.46
N PRO A 171 14.19 37.87 10.37
CA PRO A 171 15.25 38.84 10.20
C PRO A 171 16.50 38.04 9.92
N TYR A 172 17.14 38.35 8.79
CA TYR A 172 18.42 37.83 8.36
C TYR A 172 19.27 37.68 9.62
N ARG A 173 19.30 36.47 10.18
CA ARG A 173 20.16 36.17 11.33
C ARG A 173 21.50 36.43 10.71
N GLN A 174 22.14 37.54 11.07
CA GLN A 174 23.39 37.97 10.49
C GLN A 174 24.32 36.77 10.58
N GLU A 175 24.39 36.03 9.48
CA GLU A 175 25.33 34.95 9.31
C GLU A 175 26.62 35.73 9.22
N THR A 176 27.30 35.82 10.37
CA THR A 176 28.69 36.22 10.46
C THR A 176 29.38 35.64 9.24
N PRO A 177 29.99 36.46 8.36
CA PRO A 177 30.42 36.07 7.04
C PRO A 177 31.37 34.87 7.13
N ARG A 178 30.80 33.66 7.04
CA ARG A 178 31.55 32.44 6.85
C ARG A 178 31.91 32.43 5.39
N GLN A 179 33.11 32.94 5.15
CA GLN A 179 33.96 32.69 3.99
C GLN A 179 33.63 31.32 3.38
N SER A 180 32.71 31.29 2.44
CA SER A 180 32.35 30.09 1.69
C SER A 180 32.68 30.40 0.25
N ALA A 181 33.98 30.39 -0.01
CA ALA A 181 34.51 30.37 -1.35
C ALA A 181 33.86 29.22 -2.13
N THR A 182 33.34 29.61 -3.28
CA THR A 182 32.92 28.77 -4.39
C THR A 182 33.84 27.59 -4.61
N SER A 183 33.37 26.39 -4.29
CA SER A 183 33.83 25.18 -4.95
C SER A 183 32.61 24.34 -5.31
N ARG A 184 32.09 24.57 -6.52
CA ARG A 184 31.28 23.58 -7.23
C ARG A 184 32.22 22.41 -7.54
N ARG A 185 32.44 21.56 -6.55
CA ARG A 185 33.14 20.30 -6.74
C ARG A 185 32.21 19.43 -7.60
N PRO A 186 32.71 18.82 -8.69
CA PRO A 186 31.95 17.81 -9.43
C PRO A 186 31.50 16.71 -8.44
N PRO A 187 30.43 15.94 -8.74
CA PRO A 187 29.97 14.83 -7.91
C PRO A 187 31.11 13.82 -7.78
N THR A 188 31.94 14.07 -6.79
CA THR A 188 33.06 13.23 -6.39
C THR A 188 32.35 12.04 -5.78
N GLN A 189 32.50 10.88 -6.43
CA GLN A 189 32.16 9.60 -5.82
C GLN A 189 32.66 9.67 -4.38
N ARG A 190 31.73 9.64 -3.41
CA ARG A 190 32.13 9.67 -2.01
C ARG A 190 33.09 8.49 -1.85
N PRO A 191 34.27 8.69 -1.25
CA PRO A 191 35.11 7.56 -0.90
C PRO A 191 34.24 6.60 -0.11
N SER A 192 34.12 5.36 -0.59
CA SER A 192 33.44 4.32 0.16
C SER A 192 34.01 4.32 1.58
N PRO A 193 33.17 4.21 2.63
CA PRO A 193 33.66 4.16 3.98
C PRO A 193 34.77 3.08 4.04
N PRO A 194 35.91 3.37 4.69
CA PRO A 194 36.99 2.41 4.79
C PRO A 194 36.44 1.10 5.36
N SER A 195 36.73 -0.01 4.70
CA SER A 195 36.28 -1.32 5.15
C SER A 195 36.75 -1.57 6.59
N ASP A 196 35.85 -2.08 7.43
CA ASP A 196 36.20 -2.53 8.78
C ASP A 196 37.30 -3.60 8.70
N VAL A 197 38.10 -3.72 9.76
CA VAL A 197 39.12 -4.78 9.87
C VAL A 197 38.43 -6.15 9.79
N GLN A 198 38.97 -7.06 8.99
CA GLN A 198 38.41 -8.40 8.80
C GLN A 198 38.14 -9.09 10.16
N GLY A 199 36.91 -9.55 10.38
CA GLY A 199 36.47 -10.16 11.65
C GLY A 199 35.87 -9.19 12.68
N HIS A 200 35.87 -7.87 12.41
CA HIS A 200 35.25 -6.84 13.24
C HIS A 200 34.16 -6.06 12.48
N GLU A 201 33.29 -6.77 11.77
CA GLU A 201 32.14 -6.17 11.09
C GLU A 201 31.09 -5.77 12.14
N TYR A 202 31.11 -4.50 12.56
CA TYR A 202 30.08 -3.94 13.46
C TYR A 202 28.78 -3.59 12.74
N LYS A 203 28.60 -4.13 11.52
CA LYS A 203 27.43 -3.88 10.67
C LYS A 203 26.20 -4.57 11.27
N PRO A 204 25.13 -3.81 11.58
CA PRO A 204 23.91 -4.41 12.14
C PRO A 204 23.28 -5.44 11.21
N ASP A 205 22.94 -6.62 11.76
CA ASP A 205 22.26 -7.69 11.03
C ASP A 205 20.74 -7.67 11.29
N PRO A 206 19.90 -7.38 10.28
CA PRO A 206 18.45 -7.31 10.45
C PRO A 206 17.80 -8.64 10.80
N LEU A 207 18.46 -9.78 10.54
CA LEU A 207 17.91 -11.10 10.84
C LEU A 207 17.88 -11.39 12.35
N GLN A 208 18.69 -10.67 13.15
CA GLN A 208 18.71 -10.82 14.60
C GLN A 208 17.53 -10.17 15.33
N ALA A 209 16.82 -9.23 14.69
CA ALA A 209 15.64 -8.60 15.28
C ALA A 209 14.55 -9.65 15.56
N ARG A 210 13.98 -9.68 16.77
CA ARG A 210 12.91 -10.61 17.15
C ARG A 210 11.54 -9.96 17.13
N THR A 211 11.48 -8.64 17.14
CA THR A 211 10.24 -7.87 17.13
C THR A 211 10.23 -6.80 16.03
N PRO A 212 9.05 -6.36 15.57
CA PRO A 212 8.93 -5.20 14.68
C PRO A 212 9.63 -3.94 15.18
N GLY A 213 9.62 -3.70 16.50
CA GLY A 213 10.33 -2.57 17.12
C GLY A 213 11.84 -2.71 16.98
N GLU A 214 12.38 -3.88 17.34
CA GLU A 214 13.82 -4.17 17.18
C GLU A 214 14.27 -4.06 15.72
N PHE A 215 13.42 -4.41 14.75
CA PHE A 215 13.74 -4.22 13.33
C PHE A 215 13.95 -2.74 12.97
N ILE A 216 13.11 -1.84 13.52
CA ILE A 216 13.30 -0.39 13.34
C ILE A 216 14.54 0.11 14.09
N ASP A 217 14.80 -0.40 15.29
CA ASP A 217 16.01 -0.07 16.05
C ASP A 217 17.27 -0.49 15.30
N MET A 218 17.24 -1.64 14.61
CA MET A 218 18.31 -2.09 13.73
C MET A 218 18.49 -1.15 12.52
N LEU A 219 17.42 -0.62 11.91
CA LEU A 219 17.55 0.39 10.85
C LEU A 219 18.21 1.68 11.37
N ALA A 220 17.86 2.09 12.59
CA ALA A 220 18.49 3.24 13.24
C ALA A 220 19.96 2.97 13.58
N ALA A 221 20.30 1.76 14.00
CA ALA A 221 21.69 1.33 14.20
C ALA A 221 22.46 1.30 12.87
N TYR A 222 21.84 0.81 11.80
CA TYR A 222 22.44 0.74 10.47
C TYR A 222 22.76 2.14 9.93
N ARG A 223 21.85 3.10 10.15
CA ARG A 223 22.11 4.51 9.84
C ARG A 223 23.29 5.08 10.63
N ARG A 224 23.42 4.75 11.92
CA ARG A 224 24.55 5.20 12.75
C ARG A 224 25.87 4.60 12.27
N TRP A 225 25.90 3.30 11.96
CA TRP A 225 27.06 2.60 11.39
C TRP A 225 27.49 3.24 10.07
N ALA A 226 26.53 3.61 9.20
CA ALA A 226 26.79 4.31 7.94
C ALA A 226 27.20 5.80 8.09
N GLY A 227 27.64 6.24 9.28
CA GLY A 227 28.08 7.61 9.54
C GLY A 227 26.96 8.60 9.86
N ASN A 228 25.76 8.11 10.18
CA ASN A 228 24.59 8.91 10.60
C ASN A 228 24.21 10.06 9.64
N PRO A 229 24.10 9.82 8.31
CA PRO A 229 23.77 10.87 7.35
C PRO A 229 22.41 11.49 7.65
N SER A 230 22.25 12.78 7.35
CA SER A 230 20.97 13.48 7.52
C SER A 230 19.91 12.90 6.58
N PHE A 231 18.62 12.98 6.94
CA PHE A 231 17.54 12.47 6.07
C PHE A 231 17.50 13.14 4.69
N ARG A 232 17.97 14.38 4.57
CA ARG A 232 18.11 15.09 3.29
C ARG A 232 19.28 14.58 2.45
N GLU A 233 20.35 14.10 3.07
CA GLU A 233 21.41 13.40 2.35
C GLU A 233 20.91 12.04 1.86
N MET A 234 20.23 11.30 2.73
CA MET A 234 19.62 10.03 2.36
C MET A 234 18.64 10.16 1.18
N GLU A 235 17.78 11.18 1.18
CA GLU A 235 16.87 11.46 0.06
C GLU A 235 17.61 11.68 -1.27
N ARG A 236 18.72 12.43 -1.23
CA ARG A 236 19.59 12.63 -2.41
C ARG A 236 20.22 11.32 -2.87
N ASN A 237 20.64 10.48 -1.92
CA ASN A 237 21.27 9.18 -2.21
C ASN A 237 20.26 8.14 -2.72
N ALA A 238 19.00 8.21 -2.29
CA ALA A 238 17.95 7.29 -2.69
C ALA A 238 17.45 7.50 -4.13
N THR A 239 18.03 8.46 -4.87
CA THR A 239 17.70 8.77 -6.27
C THR A 239 16.19 8.90 -6.52
N GLY A 240 15.45 9.52 -5.59
CA GLY A 240 14.00 9.73 -5.69
C GLY A 240 13.11 8.55 -5.31
N GLN A 241 13.66 7.44 -4.80
CA GLN A 241 12.87 6.28 -4.37
C GLN A 241 12.06 6.53 -3.08
N ALA A 242 12.52 7.46 -2.23
CA ALA A 242 11.83 7.89 -1.02
C ALA A 242 12.25 9.32 -0.64
N CYS A 243 11.33 10.08 -0.03
CA CYS A 243 11.60 11.43 0.43
C CYS A 243 12.07 11.47 1.89
N TYR A 244 12.70 12.57 2.30
CA TYR A 244 13.30 12.68 3.66
C TYR A 244 12.27 12.44 4.78
N SER A 245 11.02 12.87 4.59
CA SER A 245 9.95 12.70 5.57
C SER A 245 9.55 11.23 5.73
N THR A 246 9.69 10.43 4.67
CA THR A 246 9.47 8.98 4.71
C THR A 246 10.50 8.30 5.61
N PHE A 247 11.79 8.65 5.48
CA PHE A 247 12.85 8.11 6.35
C PHE A 247 12.69 8.54 7.81
N SER A 248 12.34 9.81 8.05
CA SER A 248 12.05 10.31 9.39
C SER A 248 10.86 9.57 10.03
N ASN A 249 9.78 9.37 9.27
CA ASN A 249 8.60 8.64 9.76
C ASN A 249 8.89 7.15 9.98
N LEU A 250 9.71 6.53 9.13
CA LEU A 250 10.13 5.15 9.27
C LEU A 250 10.81 4.92 10.61
N LEU A 251 11.80 5.73 10.97
CA LEU A 251 12.53 5.58 12.23
C LEU A 251 11.75 6.00 13.48
N ARG A 252 10.68 6.79 13.33
CA ARG A 252 9.77 7.13 14.43
C ARG A 252 8.69 6.07 14.67
N SER A 253 8.45 5.21 13.68
CA SER A 253 7.47 4.13 13.77
C SER A 253 7.98 3.02 14.69
N LYS A 254 7.08 2.36 15.43
CA LYS A 254 7.35 1.07 16.10
C LYS A 254 6.88 -0.14 15.28
N LYS A 255 6.39 0.11 14.07
CA LYS A 255 5.84 -0.91 13.16
C LYS A 255 6.70 -0.99 11.91
N VAL A 256 6.88 -2.22 11.42
CA VAL A 256 7.51 -2.49 10.12
C VAL A 256 6.72 -1.76 9.03
N PRO A 257 7.39 -1.07 8.08
CA PRO A 257 6.69 -0.36 7.01
C PRO A 257 5.93 -1.35 6.12
N PRO A 258 4.72 -1.01 5.63
CA PRO A 258 3.91 -1.93 4.83
C PRO A 258 4.48 -2.20 3.43
N ARG A 259 5.48 -1.44 2.97
CA ARG A 259 6.07 -1.54 1.64
C ARG A 259 7.55 -1.87 1.74
N LEU A 260 7.95 -3.00 1.15
CA LEU A 260 9.36 -3.42 1.08
C LEU A 260 10.26 -2.35 0.43
N LYS A 261 9.77 -1.69 -0.64
CA LYS A 261 10.50 -0.60 -1.33
C LYS A 261 10.98 0.51 -0.39
N THR A 262 10.25 0.78 0.70
CA THR A 262 10.67 1.79 1.68
C THR A 262 11.91 1.36 2.46
N VAL A 263 12.02 0.06 2.78
CA VAL A 263 13.21 -0.51 3.43
C VAL A 263 14.38 -0.54 2.45
N GLU A 264 14.15 -1.01 1.22
CA GLU A 264 15.20 -1.06 0.19
C GLU A 264 15.76 0.34 -0.12
N ALA A 265 14.90 1.34 -0.26
CA ALA A 265 15.31 2.73 -0.47
C ALA A 265 16.11 3.28 0.72
N PHE A 266 15.77 2.88 1.95
CA PHE A 266 16.51 3.28 3.14
C PHE A 266 17.92 2.66 3.17
N VAL A 267 18.04 1.37 2.86
CA VAL A 267 19.33 0.66 2.78
C VAL A 267 20.20 1.23 1.67
N LEU A 268 19.62 1.45 0.49
CA LEU A 268 20.30 2.07 -0.66
C LEU A 268 20.79 3.49 -0.34
N ALA A 269 19.97 4.29 0.34
CA ALA A 269 20.33 5.66 0.73
C ALA A 269 21.55 5.73 1.66
N LEU A 270 21.84 4.64 2.38
CA LEU A 270 22.98 4.48 3.28
C LEU A 270 24.18 3.80 2.60
N GLY A 271 24.11 3.55 1.29
CA GLY A 271 25.18 2.90 0.52
C GLY A 271 25.22 1.37 0.69
N GLY A 272 24.15 0.76 1.19
CA GLY A 272 24.06 -0.70 1.23
C GLY A 272 24.01 -1.32 -0.17
N ASP A 273 24.60 -2.50 -0.30
CA ASP A 273 24.69 -3.23 -1.56
C ASP A 273 23.46 -4.13 -1.81
N GLU A 274 23.54 -5.03 -2.79
CA GLU A 274 22.49 -6.00 -3.09
C GLU A 274 22.35 -7.08 -1.99
N GLU A 275 23.44 -7.45 -1.32
CA GLU A 275 23.38 -8.43 -0.24
C GLU A 275 22.67 -7.85 0.98
N ASP A 276 22.98 -6.60 1.34
CA ASP A 276 22.27 -5.87 2.39
C ASP A 276 20.78 -5.80 2.09
N ARG A 277 20.42 -5.37 0.88
CA ARG A 277 19.02 -5.29 0.47
C ARG A 277 18.32 -6.64 0.60
N ARG A 278 18.96 -7.75 0.21
CA ARG A 278 18.42 -9.10 0.40
C ARG A 278 18.24 -9.48 1.88
N ARG A 279 19.22 -9.21 2.75
CA ARG A 279 19.11 -9.48 4.19
C ARG A 279 17.95 -8.69 4.82
N TRP A 280 17.87 -7.40 4.51
CA TRP A 280 16.80 -6.51 4.99
C TRP A 280 15.42 -6.91 4.45
N ALA A 281 15.32 -7.31 3.18
CA ALA A 281 14.09 -7.81 2.59
C ALA A 281 13.62 -9.12 3.23
N THR A 282 14.53 -10.04 3.52
CA THR A 282 14.22 -11.31 4.20
C THR A 282 13.69 -11.07 5.61
N ALA A 283 14.36 -10.23 6.40
CA ALA A 283 13.90 -9.85 7.73
C ALA A 283 12.52 -9.16 7.68
N TRP A 284 12.29 -8.27 6.71
CA TRP A 284 11.00 -7.62 6.49
C TRP A 284 9.86 -8.62 6.21
N ARG A 285 10.09 -9.58 5.31
CA ARG A 285 9.09 -10.63 4.97
C ARG A 285 8.70 -11.47 6.19
N ARG A 286 9.68 -11.81 7.05
CA ARG A 286 9.43 -12.53 8.30
C ARG A 286 8.43 -11.79 9.20
N PHE A 287 8.57 -10.49 9.35
CA PHE A 287 7.66 -9.70 10.19
C PHE A 287 6.31 -9.43 9.57
N GLN A 288 6.24 -9.35 8.23
CA GLN A 288 4.96 -9.23 7.54
C GLN A 288 4.12 -10.50 7.68
N ALA A 289 4.75 -11.69 7.54
CA ALA A 289 4.07 -12.97 7.75
C ALA A 289 3.51 -13.10 9.18
N LEU A 290 4.28 -12.68 10.20
CA LEU A 290 3.85 -12.69 11.61
C LEU A 290 2.74 -11.67 11.92
N GLY A 291 2.59 -10.63 11.09
CA GLY A 291 1.55 -9.60 11.24
C GLY A 291 0.16 -10.08 10.80
N ASP A 292 0.11 -11.01 9.85
CA ASP A 292 -1.15 -11.56 9.32
C ASP A 292 -1.77 -12.63 10.25
N GLU A 293 -0.96 -13.37 11.02
CA GLU A 293 -1.45 -14.43 11.91
C GLU A 293 -2.33 -13.94 13.08
N ARG A 294 -2.28 -12.64 13.43
CA ARG A 294 -3.20 -12.07 14.44
C ARG A 294 -4.55 -11.65 13.88
N THR A 295 -4.76 -11.78 12.57
CA THR A 295 -6.01 -11.42 11.89
C THR A 295 -6.78 -12.65 11.40
N THR A 296 -6.22 -13.86 11.53
CA THR A 296 -6.99 -15.09 11.38
C THR A 296 -7.52 -15.48 12.76
N PRO A 297 -8.83 -15.35 13.06
CA PRO A 297 -9.40 -16.04 14.19
C PRO A 297 -9.32 -17.53 13.87
N LEU A 298 -8.24 -18.17 14.30
CA LEU A 298 -8.18 -19.63 14.43
C LEU A 298 -9.33 -20.02 15.34
N ALA A 299 -10.41 -20.47 14.73
CA ALA A 299 -11.42 -21.31 15.33
C ALA A 299 -10.74 -22.60 15.80
N SER A 300 -9.97 -22.53 16.88
CA SER A 300 -9.64 -23.66 17.73
C SER A 300 -10.76 -23.83 18.73
N GLY A 301 -11.93 -24.25 18.22
CA GLY A 301 -12.93 -24.96 19.01
C GLY A 301 -12.42 -26.37 19.25
N THR A 302 -11.50 -26.50 20.20
CA THR A 302 -11.23 -27.78 20.87
C THR A 302 -12.19 -27.86 22.05
N ASP A 303 -13.46 -28.19 21.79
CA ASP A 303 -14.40 -28.54 22.87
C ASP A 303 -15.58 -29.41 22.39
N GLU A 304 -15.30 -30.50 21.67
CA GLU A 304 -16.35 -31.46 21.26
C GLU A 304 -15.94 -32.94 21.41
N LEU A 305 -15.13 -33.27 22.42
CA LEU A 305 -14.76 -34.68 22.68
C LEU A 305 -14.80 -35.12 24.15
N THR A 306 -15.47 -34.36 25.03
CA THR A 306 -15.62 -34.73 26.46
C THR A 306 -17.06 -34.96 26.93
N MET A 307 -18.09 -34.75 26.08
CA MET A 307 -19.51 -34.83 26.51
C MET A 307 -20.28 -36.10 26.11
N ILE A 308 -19.65 -37.12 25.52
CA ILE A 308 -20.32 -38.41 25.21
C ILE A 308 -19.64 -39.57 25.94
N ARG A 309 -19.57 -39.52 27.28
CA ARG A 309 -19.32 -40.70 28.11
C ARG A 309 -19.84 -40.47 29.54
N GLY A 310 -21.13 -40.72 29.75
CA GLY A 310 -21.71 -40.74 31.10
C GLY A 310 -23.22 -40.69 31.11
N GLY A 311 -23.89 -41.84 30.92
CA GLY A 311 -25.35 -41.89 30.98
C GLY A 311 -25.98 -43.27 30.80
N LEU A 312 -25.29 -44.34 31.19
CA LEU A 312 -25.92 -45.64 31.46
C LEU A 312 -26.30 -45.67 32.94
N GLY A 313 -27.58 -45.49 33.22
CA GLY A 313 -28.22 -45.78 34.52
C GLY A 313 -29.70 -46.01 34.24
N GLU A 314 -30.10 -47.25 33.98
CA GLU A 314 -30.72 -48.12 34.99
C GLU A 314 -31.80 -47.43 35.84
N ARG A 315 -33.07 -47.79 35.60
CA ARG A 315 -34.13 -48.07 36.60
C ARG A 315 -35.36 -48.60 35.86
N ARG A 316 -35.59 -49.92 35.91
CA ARG A 316 -36.44 -50.66 36.87
C ARG A 316 -37.95 -50.49 36.64
N THR A 317 -38.52 -51.54 36.04
CA THR A 317 -39.70 -52.29 36.51
C THR A 317 -40.62 -51.63 37.54
N GLY A 318 -41.88 -51.48 37.13
CA GLY A 318 -43.07 -51.30 37.94
C GLY A 318 -44.28 -51.54 37.06
#